data_AF-A0A0Q8HWE2-F1
#
_entry.id   AF-A0A0Q8HWE2-F1
#
_cell.length_a   1.000
_cell.length_b   1.000
_cell.length_c   1.000
_cell.angle_alpha   90.00
_cell.angle_beta   90.00
_cell.angle_gamma   90.00
#
_symmetry.space_group_name_H-M   'P 1'
#
loop_
_entity.id
_entity.type
_entity.pdbx_description
1 polymer ?
#
loop_
_entity_poly.entity_id
_entity_poly.type
_entity_poly.pdbx_seq_one_letter_code
_entity_poly.pdbx_strand_id
1 'polypeptide(L)'
;MTLPGKTVVESARMLEIFLDAVAAAASSNTSWLLDERFDDLLETANSRRRARLARELYAELRPDSKTWAPLRDLLVELGAESGQ
;
A
#
# COMPACT_ATOMS: atom_id res chain seq x y z
N MET A 1 12.42 6.10 -19.59
CA MET A 1 12.07 4.66 -19.49
C MET A 1 11.64 4.23 -20.88
N THR A 2 12.38 3.33 -21.54
CA THR A 2 12.08 2.89 -22.91
C THR A 2 11.46 1.50 -22.84
N LEU A 3 10.26 1.34 -23.38
CA LEU A 3 9.54 0.06 -23.34
C LEU A 3 10.21 -0.94 -24.31
N PRO A 4 10.53 -2.17 -23.86
CA PRO A 4 11.17 -3.16 -24.71
C PRO A 4 10.26 -3.56 -25.89
N GLY A 5 10.85 -3.74 -27.07
CA GLY A 5 10.15 -4.05 -28.31
C GLY A 5 10.88 -3.46 -29.51
N LYS A 6 10.89 -4.17 -30.64
CA LYS A 6 11.47 -3.68 -31.91
C LYS A 6 10.44 -2.90 -32.73
N THR A 7 9.16 -3.05 -32.40
CA THR A 7 8.04 -2.34 -33.02
C THR A 7 7.12 -1.72 -31.95
N VAL A 8 6.32 -0.73 -32.34
CA VAL A 8 5.33 -0.09 -31.46
C VAL A 8 4.34 -1.11 -30.88
N VAL A 9 3.93 -2.10 -31.69
CA VAL A 9 3.00 -3.16 -31.26
C VAL A 9 3.61 -4.05 -30.18
N GLU A 10 4.89 -4.42 -30.34
CA GLU A 10 5.62 -5.20 -29.34
C GLU A 10 5.78 -4.41 -28.04
N SER A 11 6.14 -3.12 -28.12
CA SER A 11 6.26 -2.25 -26.96
C SER A 11 4.92 -2.04 -26.23
N ALA A 12 3.82 -1.90 -26.97
CA ALA A 12 2.48 -1.79 -26.41
C ALA A 12 2.08 -3.07 -25.67
N ARG A 13 2.30 -4.24 -26.27
CA ARG A 13 2.02 -5.53 -25.63
C ARG A 13 2.87 -5.76 -24.37
N MET A 14 4.14 -5.36 -24.38
CA MET A 14 4.99 -5.43 -23.20
C MET A 14 4.51 -4.50 -22.08
N LEU A 15 4.01 -3.32 -22.42
CA LEU A 15 3.39 -2.41 -21.46
C LEU A 15 2.12 -3.01 -20.86
N GLU A 16 1.25 -3.61 -21.67
CA GLU A 16 0.03 -4.28 -21.19
C GLU A 16 0.36 -5.37 -20.16
N ILE A 17 1.29 -6.28 -20.49
CA ILE A 17 1.71 -7.36 -19.59
C ILE A 17 2.28 -6.79 -18.28
N PHE A 18 3.08 -5.73 -18.37
CA PHE A 18 3.63 -5.07 -17.18
C PHE A 18 2.53 -4.46 -16.31
N LEU A 19 1.57 -3.75 -16.90
CA LEU A 19 0.45 -3.15 -16.17
C LEU A 19 -0.43 -4.22 -15.51
N ASP A 20 -0.68 -5.35 -16.18
CA ASP A 20 -1.42 -6.47 -15.60
C ASP A 20 -0.69 -7.06 -14.39
N ALA A 21 0.63 -7.23 -14.47
CA ALA A 21 1.43 -7.71 -13.36
C ALA A 21 1.43 -6.73 -12.18
N VAL A 22 1.52 -5.43 -12.45
CA VAL A 22 1.40 -4.37 -11.42
C VAL A 22 0.01 -4.39 -10.79
N ALA A 23 -1.05 -4.51 -11.58
CA ALA A 23 -2.42 -4.58 -11.08
C ALA A 23 -2.64 -5.81 -10.19
N ALA A 24 -2.15 -6.99 -10.59
CA ALA A 24 -2.23 -8.22 -9.80
C ALA A 24 -1.44 -8.12 -8.48
N ALA A 25 -0.26 -7.50 -8.51
CA ALA A 25 0.52 -7.24 -7.31
C ALA A 25 -0.19 -6.24 -6.38
N ALA A 26 -0.74 -5.16 -6.92
CA ALA A 26 -1.47 -4.15 -6.16
C ALA A 26 -2.76 -4.71 -5.53
N SER A 27 -3.48 -5.62 -6.23
CA SER A 27 -4.68 -6.25 -5.68
C SER A 27 -4.39 -7.24 -4.55
N SER A 28 -3.18 -7.82 -4.53
CA SER A 28 -2.81 -8.86 -3.56
C SER A 28 -2.06 -8.30 -2.35
N ASN A 29 -1.57 -7.07 -2.45
CA ASN A 29 -0.76 -6.43 -1.42
C ASN A 29 -1.61 -5.43 -0.63
N THR A 30 -1.69 -5.61 0.70
CA THR A 30 -2.42 -4.72 1.62
C THR A 30 -1.55 -3.60 2.20
N SER A 31 -0.37 -3.35 1.64
CA SER A 31 0.55 -2.30 2.11
C SER A 31 0.02 -0.86 1.97
N TRP A 32 -1.10 -0.67 1.28
CA TRP A 32 -1.80 0.62 1.17
C TRP A 32 -2.91 0.80 2.20
N LEU A 33 -3.24 -0.23 2.99
CA LEU A 33 -4.46 -0.27 3.80
C LEU A 33 -4.55 0.86 4.84
N LEU A 34 -3.41 1.31 5.37
CA LEU A 34 -3.31 2.37 6.36
C LEU A 34 -2.80 3.70 5.78
N ASP A 35 -2.49 3.75 4.48
CA ASP A 35 -2.03 4.97 3.81
C ASP A 35 -3.23 5.88 3.52
N GLU A 36 -3.18 7.11 4.05
CA GLU A 36 -4.31 8.04 4.04
C GLU A 36 -4.76 8.40 2.62
N ARG A 37 -3.86 8.34 1.63
CA ARG A 37 -4.16 8.67 0.23
C ARG A 37 -5.14 7.68 -0.41
N PHE A 38 -5.29 6.50 0.18
CA PHE A 38 -6.16 5.43 -0.29
C PHE A 38 -7.40 5.24 0.60
N ASP A 39 -7.69 6.15 1.54
CA ASP A 39 -8.88 6.05 2.41
C ASP A 39 -10.19 5.91 1.60
N ASP A 40 -10.25 6.50 0.41
CA ASP A 40 -11.42 6.41 -0.49
C ASP A 40 -11.62 5.01 -1.11
N LEU A 41 -10.59 4.16 -1.12
CA LEU A 41 -10.70 2.75 -1.53
C LEU A 41 -11.36 1.88 -0.45
N LEU A 42 -11.48 2.38 0.78
CA LEU A 42 -12.15 1.68 1.88
C LEU A 42 -13.67 1.87 1.75
N GLU A 43 -14.32 0.89 1.15
CA GLU A 43 -15.74 0.95 0.76
C GLU A 43 -16.70 1.28 1.92
N THR A 44 -16.40 0.78 3.12
CA THR A 44 -17.28 0.97 4.28
C THR A 44 -16.77 2.04 5.23
N ALA A 45 -17.70 2.80 5.83
CA ALA A 45 -17.39 3.74 6.91
C ALA A 45 -16.72 3.05 8.10
N ASN A 46 -17.05 1.77 8.36
CA ASN A 46 -16.39 0.97 9.38
C ASN A 46 -14.93 0.66 9.04
N SER A 47 -14.61 0.35 7.78
CA SER A 47 -13.24 0.11 7.32
C SER A 47 -12.40 1.38 7.46
N ARG A 48 -12.91 2.53 7.01
CA ARG A 48 -12.26 3.84 7.19
C ARG A 48 -12.00 4.17 8.65
N ARG A 49 -13.00 3.94 9.51
CA ARG A 49 -12.85 4.14 10.96
C ARG A 49 -11.77 3.24 11.54
N ARG A 50 -11.69 1.96 11.14
CA ARG A 50 -10.66 1.02 11.63
C ARG A 50 -9.26 1.42 11.15
N ALA A 51 -9.11 1.83 9.89
CA ALA A 51 -7.83 2.30 9.35
C ALA A 51 -7.33 3.54 10.12
N ARG A 52 -8.22 4.51 10.39
CA ARG A 52 -7.89 5.68 11.20
C ARG A 52 -7.45 5.31 12.62
N LEU A 53 -8.19 4.43 13.31
CA LEU A 53 -7.82 3.98 14.65
C LEU A 53 -6.46 3.25 14.68
N ALA A 54 -6.14 2.50 13.64
CA ALA A 54 -4.84 1.83 13.52
C ALA A 54 -3.68 2.84 13.31
N ARG A 55 -3.91 3.91 12.54
CA ARG A 55 -2.96 5.04 12.41
C ARG A 55 -2.77 5.79 13.72
N GLU A 56 -3.87 6.10 14.41
CA GLU A 56 -3.84 6.74 15.74
C GLU A 56 -3.02 5.88 16.73
N LEU A 57 -3.26 4.55 16.75
CA LEU A 57 -2.48 3.62 17.55
C LEU A 57 -0.98 3.65 17.18
N TYR A 58 -0.65 3.62 15.89
CA TYR A 58 0.74 3.72 15.43
C TYR A 58 1.44 4.98 15.95
N ALA A 59 0.77 6.13 15.90
CA ALA A 59 1.29 7.41 16.41
C ALA A 59 1.53 7.40 17.93
N GLU A 60 0.74 6.63 18.69
CA GLU A 60 0.91 6.48 20.14
C GLU A 60 2.00 5.46 20.53
N LEU A 61 2.37 4.55 19.62
CA LEU A 61 3.39 3.54 19.89
C LEU A 61 4.77 4.17 20.03
N ARG A 62 5.40 3.94 21.18
CA ARG A 62 6.76 4.44 21.44
C ARG A 62 7.78 3.75 20.52
N PRO A 63 8.62 4.50 19.78
CA PRO A 63 9.59 3.91 18.85
C PRO A 63 10.67 3.03 19.49
N ASP A 64 10.95 3.25 20.77
CA ASP A 64 11.96 2.54 21.55
C ASP A 64 11.39 1.31 22.29
N SER A 65 10.08 1.08 22.24
CA SER A 65 9.45 -0.06 22.89
C SER A 65 9.74 -1.38 22.16
N LYS A 66 10.59 -2.22 22.77
CA LYS A 66 10.83 -3.59 22.28
C LYS A 66 9.60 -4.48 22.33
N THR A 67 8.68 -4.24 23.28
CA THR A 67 7.45 -5.02 23.43
C THR A 67 6.49 -4.80 22.25
N TRP A 68 6.44 -3.58 21.73
CA TRP A 68 5.51 -3.19 20.66
C TRP A 68 6.15 -3.12 19.28
N ALA A 69 7.45 -3.35 19.17
CA ALA A 69 8.17 -3.33 17.90
C ALA A 69 7.51 -4.21 16.82
N PRO A 70 7.10 -5.48 17.09
CA PRO A 70 6.47 -6.30 16.05
C PRO A 70 5.14 -5.73 15.55
N LEU A 71 4.33 -5.14 16.43
CA LEU A 71 3.06 -4.52 16.06
C LEU A 71 3.31 -3.25 15.22
N ARG A 72 4.27 -2.43 15.64
CA ARG A 72 4.65 -1.22 14.91
C ARG A 72 5.15 -1.57 13.51
N ASP A 73 6.02 -2.56 13.39
CA ASP A 73 6.58 -2.98 12.11
C ASP A 73 5.46 -3.52 11.18
N LEU A 74 4.51 -4.28 11.71
CA LEU A 74 3.31 -4.70 10.95
C LEU A 74 2.46 -3.50 10.48
N LEU A 75 2.26 -2.49 11.32
CA LEU A 75 1.52 -1.28 10.93
C LEU A 75 2.26 -0.49 9.85
N VAL A 76 3.59 -0.45 9.89
CA VAL A 76 4.44 0.12 8.82
C VAL A 76 4.29 -0.67 7.52
N GLU A 77 4.34 -2.00 7.58
CA GLU A 77 4.12 -2.86 6.41
C GLU A 77 2.74 -2.65 5.76
N LEU A 78 1.73 -2.27 6.57
CA LEU A 78 0.38 -1.93 6.12
C LEU A 78 0.23 -0.46 5.67
N GLY A 79 1.29 0.35 5.73
CA GLY A 79 1.33 1.71 5.19
C GLY A 79 1.12 2.82 6.22
N ALA A 80 1.20 2.57 7.52
CA ALA A 80 0.92 3.59 8.55
C ALA A 80 1.91 4.78 8.57
N GLU A 81 3.09 4.65 7.97
CA GLU A 81 4.04 5.76 7.79
C GLU A 81 3.79 6.59 6.52
N SER A 82 3.00 6.05 5.59
CA SER A 82 2.75 6.66 4.29
C SER A 82 1.66 7.73 4.44
N GLY A 83 2.06 9.00 4.46
CA GLY A 83 1.13 10.14 4.55
C GLY A 83 1.40 11.11 5.69
N GLN A 84 2.48 10.94 6.48
CA GLN A 84 3.00 11.99 7.36
C GLN A 84 3.67 13.12 6.58
#